data_AF-A0A017T4K4-F1
#
_entry.id   AF-A0A017T4K4-F1
#
_cell.length_a   1.000
_cell.length_b   1.000
_cell.length_c   1.000
_cell.angle_alpha   90.00
_cell.angle_beta   90.00
_cell.angle_gamma   90.00
#
_symmetry.space_group_name_H-M   'P 1'
#
loop_
_entity.id
_entity.type
_entity.pdbx_description
1 polymer ?
#
loop_
_entity_poly.entity_id
_entity_poly.type
_entity_poly.pdbx_seq_one_letter_code
_entity_poly.pdbx_strand_id
1 'polypeptide(L)'
;MIGIARGPEPEALRLERRQRLARAILARREGSPVTFDGYQVAREALVPALNYKCAYCEMPLQIQGPPVEHFRPKECVENEGEPRDASRYWWLAWTWENLLFACSRCNTWSKKNKFPLAPGSSPLAEFSVALDKERPLLIDPARVNPREHIRFKWSEARGRWLPLPVNGSALGRRTIDELRLAVIDDGADHAKAHVEDRLSLCIEQLREAMSGGSGKDDREKVKRLWARWCRSLFAPRQPFHALTWDVLDAEFSAEERSTWGLTLPRLGRHEPPASSPLFDPADDPPGFGDLSEELQLRVRALGRHSSEQEVLGVLEEILRPRRGGRDWSDQELAGLLGRSIGSVRLYRRRLEERRSLKQPRGARKTTSRSREA
;
A
#
# COMPACT_ATOMS: atom_id res chain seq x y z
N MET A 1 -9.05 14.44 7.13
CA MET A 1 -8.91 13.03 6.73
C MET A 1 -10.31 12.48 6.45
N ILE A 2 -10.49 11.77 5.34
CA ILE A 2 -11.74 11.11 4.94
C ILE A 2 -11.50 9.64 4.63
N GLY A 3 -12.55 8.82 4.64
CA GLY A 3 -12.46 7.43 4.19
C GLY A 3 -12.10 7.34 2.71
N ILE A 4 -11.27 6.36 2.35
CA ILE A 4 -10.82 6.14 0.97
C ILE A 4 -11.22 4.75 0.46
N ALA A 5 -11.37 4.63 -0.85
CA ALA A 5 -11.49 3.36 -1.55
C ALA A 5 -10.26 3.22 -2.47
N ARG A 6 -9.47 2.17 -2.27
CA ARG A 6 -8.33 1.86 -3.15
C ARG A 6 -8.78 1.23 -4.46
N GLY A 7 -9.93 0.55 -4.46
CA GLY A 7 -10.37 -0.33 -5.54
C GLY A 7 -9.72 -1.72 -5.46
N PRO A 8 -9.95 -2.58 -6.46
CA PRO A 8 -9.33 -3.91 -6.52
C PRO A 8 -7.82 -3.83 -6.65
N GLU A 9 -7.12 -4.88 -6.22
CA GLU A 9 -5.69 -4.99 -6.42
C GLU A 9 -5.34 -4.99 -7.92
N PRO A 10 -4.37 -4.17 -8.37
CA PRO A 10 -3.86 -4.25 -9.74
C PRO A 10 -3.12 -5.58 -9.99
N GLU A 11 -3.40 -6.22 -11.11
CA GLU A 11 -2.72 -7.47 -11.52
C GLU A 11 -1.18 -7.32 -11.53
N ALA A 12 -0.68 -6.18 -12.03
CA ALA A 12 0.75 -5.90 -12.04
C ALA A 12 1.35 -5.88 -10.62
N LEU A 13 0.64 -5.36 -9.62
CA LEU A 13 1.09 -5.40 -8.23
C LEU A 13 1.08 -6.82 -7.68
N ARG A 14 0.06 -7.62 -7.99
CA ARG A 14 -0.01 -9.03 -7.59
C ARG A 14 1.20 -9.81 -8.10
N LEU A 15 1.61 -9.59 -9.35
CA LEU A 15 2.79 -10.22 -9.96
C LEU A 15 4.10 -9.72 -9.31
N GLU A 16 4.22 -8.42 -9.07
CA GLU A 16 5.37 -7.83 -8.34
C GLU A 16 5.47 -8.40 -6.92
N ARG A 17 4.34 -8.52 -6.20
CA ARG A 17 4.27 -9.12 -4.86
C ARG A 17 4.78 -10.56 -4.88
N ARG A 18 4.28 -11.40 -5.79
CA ARG A 18 4.69 -12.80 -5.93
C ARG A 18 6.22 -12.91 -6.06
N GLN A 19 6.81 -12.11 -6.94
CA GLN A 19 8.25 -12.18 -7.19
C GLN A 19 9.07 -11.63 -6.02
N ARG A 20 8.73 -10.43 -5.55
CA ARG A 20 9.54 -9.70 -4.57
C ARG A 20 9.44 -10.27 -3.17
N LEU A 21 8.26 -10.74 -2.77
CA LEU A 21 8.12 -11.43 -1.48
C LEU A 21 8.95 -12.71 -1.45
N ALA A 22 8.94 -13.50 -2.52
CA ALA A 22 9.77 -14.70 -2.60
C ALA A 22 11.28 -14.38 -2.53
N ARG A 23 11.74 -13.34 -3.23
CA ARG A 23 13.12 -12.83 -3.13
C ARG A 23 13.46 -12.36 -1.72
N ALA A 24 12.55 -11.63 -1.07
CA ALA A 24 12.74 -11.14 0.28
C ALA A 24 12.87 -12.31 1.28
N ILE A 25 12.02 -13.34 1.17
CA ILE A 25 12.12 -14.56 1.99
C ILE A 25 13.49 -15.22 1.84
N LEU A 26 13.95 -15.42 0.60
CA LEU A 26 15.25 -16.02 0.33
C LEU A 26 16.39 -15.17 0.91
N ALA A 27 16.37 -13.86 0.67
CA ALA A 27 17.37 -12.94 1.21
C ALA A 27 17.44 -12.98 2.74
N ARG A 28 16.30 -12.99 3.43
CA ARG A 28 16.29 -13.07 4.90
C ARG A 28 16.83 -14.40 5.42
N ARG A 29 16.52 -15.52 4.76
CA ARG A 29 17.08 -16.84 5.12
C ARG A 29 18.61 -16.88 4.99
N GLU A 30 19.13 -16.14 4.02
CA GLU A 30 20.57 -16.02 3.76
C GLU A 30 21.25 -14.90 4.58
N GLY A 31 20.51 -14.16 5.42
CA GLY A 31 21.03 -13.00 6.15
C GLY A 31 21.38 -11.80 5.26
N SER A 32 20.90 -11.78 4.01
CA SER A 32 21.12 -10.72 3.04
C SER A 32 20.08 -9.59 3.16
N PRO A 33 20.43 -8.35 2.78
CA PRO A 33 19.49 -7.23 2.82
C PRO A 33 18.32 -7.44 1.84
N VAL A 34 17.12 -7.03 2.27
CA VAL A 34 15.92 -7.05 1.42
C VAL A 34 15.84 -5.73 0.65
N THR A 35 15.67 -5.81 -0.67
CA THR A 35 15.38 -4.66 -1.52
C THR A 35 13.88 -4.41 -1.56
N PHE A 36 13.44 -3.23 -1.13
CA PHE A 36 12.05 -2.80 -1.18
C PHE A 36 11.81 -1.81 -2.32
N ASP A 37 11.44 -2.33 -3.49
CA ASP A 37 11.21 -1.60 -4.74
C ASP A 37 9.96 -2.11 -5.49
N GLY A 38 9.73 -1.65 -6.72
CA GLY A 38 8.61 -2.11 -7.56
C GLY A 38 7.26 -1.43 -7.28
N TYR A 39 7.20 -0.44 -6.41
CA TYR A 39 5.94 0.23 -6.02
C TYR A 39 5.31 1.12 -7.10
N GLN A 40 5.96 1.31 -8.25
CA GLN A 40 5.46 2.17 -9.32
C GLN A 40 4.09 1.69 -9.84
N VAL A 41 3.88 0.37 -9.98
CA VAL A 41 2.60 -0.19 -10.42
C VAL A 41 1.47 0.05 -9.41
N ALA A 42 1.78 0.00 -8.12
CA ALA A 42 0.82 0.34 -7.07
C ALA A 42 0.48 1.84 -7.10
N ARG A 43 1.50 2.68 -7.30
CA ARG A 43 1.36 4.13 -7.37
C ARG A 43 0.46 4.56 -8.51
N GLU A 44 0.65 3.99 -9.71
CA GLU A 44 -0.16 4.28 -10.89
C GLU A 44 -1.65 4.00 -10.68
N ALA A 45 -1.98 2.99 -9.86
CA ALA A 45 -3.36 2.69 -9.48
C ALA A 45 -3.88 3.57 -8.32
N LEU A 46 -3.06 3.80 -7.28
CA LEU A 46 -3.48 4.56 -6.09
C LEU A 46 -3.71 6.05 -6.37
N VAL A 47 -2.90 6.67 -7.22
CA VAL A 47 -3.00 8.10 -7.53
C VAL A 47 -4.39 8.51 -8.03
N PRO A 48 -4.95 7.88 -9.10
CA PRO A 48 -6.30 8.18 -9.54
C PRO A 48 -7.36 7.72 -8.53
N ALA A 49 -7.20 6.56 -7.88
CA ALA A 49 -8.16 6.05 -6.89
C ALA A 49 -8.36 7.03 -5.71
N LEU A 50 -7.28 7.68 -5.27
CA LEU A 50 -7.29 8.66 -4.18
C LEU A 50 -7.43 10.11 -4.67
N ASN A 51 -7.82 10.30 -5.93
CA ASN A 51 -8.08 11.60 -6.55
C ASN A 51 -6.90 12.58 -6.43
N TYR A 52 -5.67 12.08 -6.53
CA TYR A 52 -4.45 12.88 -6.48
C TYR A 52 -4.27 13.63 -5.15
N LYS A 53 -4.82 13.07 -4.06
CA LYS A 53 -4.72 13.62 -2.71
C LYS A 53 -4.02 12.67 -1.77
N CYS A 54 -3.33 13.23 -0.78
CA CYS A 54 -2.81 12.47 0.35
C CYS A 54 -3.96 11.78 1.10
N ALA A 55 -3.85 10.45 1.30
CA ALA A 55 -4.80 9.65 2.06
C ALA A 55 -5.05 10.16 3.48
N TYR A 56 -4.06 10.85 4.06
CA TYR A 56 -4.13 11.33 5.44
C TYR A 56 -4.59 12.79 5.55
N CYS A 57 -3.81 13.72 5.01
CA CYS A 57 -4.06 15.15 5.17
C CYS A 57 -4.91 15.77 4.05
N GLU A 58 -5.28 15.01 3.02
CA GLU A 58 -6.06 15.46 1.86
C GLU A 58 -5.41 16.57 1.03
N MET A 59 -4.14 16.87 1.29
CA MET A 59 -3.33 17.76 0.46
C MET A 59 -3.30 17.25 -0.98
N PRO A 60 -3.47 18.14 -1.98
CA PRO A 60 -3.29 17.76 -3.37
C PRO A 60 -1.81 17.47 -3.62
N LEU A 61 -1.51 16.42 -4.38
CA LEU A 61 -0.16 15.96 -4.64
C LEU A 61 0.16 16.01 -6.14
N GLN A 62 1.36 16.49 -6.45
CA GLN A 62 1.91 16.40 -7.79
C GLN A 62 2.31 14.96 -8.13
N ILE A 63 2.24 14.62 -9.42
CA ILE A 63 2.52 13.27 -9.94
C ILE A 63 4.02 12.94 -9.87
N GLN A 64 4.89 13.89 -9.51
CA GLN A 64 6.32 13.65 -9.28
C GLN A 64 6.57 13.66 -7.77
N GLY A 65 7.11 12.57 -7.20
CA GLY A 65 7.86 12.66 -5.94
C GLY A 65 7.45 11.82 -4.72
N PRO A 66 6.18 11.60 -4.33
CA PRO A 66 5.94 10.93 -3.06
C PRO A 66 6.01 9.39 -3.18
N PRO A 67 6.77 8.71 -2.31
CA PRO A 67 6.80 7.25 -2.25
C PRO A 67 5.44 6.70 -1.81
N VAL A 68 5.13 5.49 -2.26
CA VAL A 68 3.96 4.75 -1.75
C VAL A 68 4.14 4.54 -0.25
N GLU A 69 3.13 4.94 0.51
CA GLU A 69 3.07 4.79 1.95
C GLU A 69 2.74 3.33 2.30
N HIS A 70 3.37 2.84 3.36
CA HIS A 70 3.11 1.52 3.92
C HIS A 70 2.47 1.68 5.30
N PHE A 71 1.18 1.38 5.42
CA PHE A 71 0.45 1.52 6.68
C PHE A 71 1.19 0.80 7.82
N ARG A 72 1.53 -0.48 7.61
CA ARG A 72 2.50 -1.25 8.39
C ARG A 72 3.90 -1.08 7.79
N PRO A 73 4.90 -0.64 8.55
CA PRO A 73 6.26 -0.40 8.07
C PRO A 73 6.90 -1.63 7.41
N LYS A 74 7.58 -1.44 6.28
CA LYS A 74 8.22 -2.53 5.54
C LYS A 74 9.62 -2.89 6.05
N GLU A 75 10.35 -1.92 6.61
CA GLU A 75 11.76 -2.09 7.00
C GLU A 75 11.91 -2.48 8.47
N CYS A 76 11.23 -1.75 9.35
CA CYS A 76 11.20 -2.04 10.78
C CYS A 76 10.08 -1.23 11.46
N VAL A 77 9.70 -1.66 12.65
CA VAL A 77 8.84 -0.89 13.56
C VAL A 77 9.72 -0.09 14.50
N GLU A 78 9.45 1.21 14.63
CA GLU A 78 10.17 2.13 15.51
C GLU A 78 9.16 2.98 16.30
N ASN A 79 8.68 2.44 17.41
CA ASN A 79 7.80 3.18 18.31
C ASN A 79 8.62 3.90 19.39
N GLU A 80 8.13 5.01 19.89
CA GLU A 80 8.76 5.74 20.99
C GLU A 80 8.81 4.88 22.25
N GLY A 81 9.99 4.78 22.87
CA GLY A 81 10.20 4.00 24.08
C GLY A 81 10.30 2.49 23.88
N GLU A 82 10.23 1.99 22.64
CA GLU A 82 10.35 0.56 22.31
C GLU A 82 11.61 0.29 21.48
N PRO A 83 12.25 -0.89 21.62
CA PRO A 83 13.33 -1.29 20.72
C PRO A 83 12.87 -1.35 19.27
N ARG A 84 13.76 -1.00 18.34
CA ARG A 84 13.50 -1.16 16.90
C ARG A 84 13.32 -2.64 16.57
N ASP A 85 12.27 -2.99 15.83
CA ASP A 85 11.97 -4.37 15.46
C ASP A 85 11.86 -4.52 13.93
N ALA A 86 12.95 -4.98 13.32
CA ALA A 86 13.02 -5.29 11.89
C ALA A 86 12.40 -6.64 11.52
N SER A 87 11.96 -7.46 12.49
CA SER A 87 11.31 -8.74 12.21
C SER A 87 9.87 -8.59 11.72
N ARG A 88 9.27 -7.41 11.88
CA ARG A 88 7.82 -7.18 11.68
C ARG A 88 7.47 -6.70 10.29
N TYR A 89 6.31 -7.18 9.81
CA TYR A 89 5.52 -6.70 8.67
C TYR A 89 6.19 -6.60 7.30
N TRP A 90 7.48 -6.86 7.18
CA TRP A 90 8.20 -6.87 5.90
C TRP A 90 7.54 -7.75 4.83
N TRP A 91 6.88 -8.84 5.24
CA TRP A 91 6.12 -9.72 4.33
C TRP A 91 4.87 -9.07 3.74
N LEU A 92 4.40 -7.96 4.31
CA LEU A 92 3.26 -7.17 3.85
C LEU A 92 3.68 -6.01 2.92
N ALA A 93 4.97 -5.85 2.63
CA ALA A 93 5.50 -4.72 1.88
C ALA A 93 4.78 -4.51 0.53
N TRP A 94 4.43 -5.59 -0.17
CA TRP A 94 3.76 -5.52 -1.47
C TRP A 94 2.26 -5.89 -1.43
N THR A 95 1.66 -5.94 -0.25
CA THR A 95 0.22 -6.23 -0.12
C THR A 95 -0.60 -4.98 -0.38
N TRP A 96 -1.58 -5.05 -1.28
CA TRP A 96 -2.39 -3.89 -1.69
C TRP A 96 -3.07 -3.19 -0.50
N GLU A 97 -3.47 -3.97 0.48
CA GLU A 97 -4.15 -3.52 1.69
C GLU A 97 -3.23 -2.76 2.64
N ASN A 98 -1.92 -2.85 2.45
CA ASN A 98 -0.91 -2.14 3.22
C ASN A 98 -0.43 -0.86 2.53
N LEU A 99 -0.80 -0.62 1.27
CA LEU A 99 -0.29 0.49 0.46
C LEU A 99 -1.26 1.68 0.41
N LEU A 100 -0.71 2.90 0.48
CA LEU A 100 -1.45 4.16 0.45
C LEU A 100 -0.73 5.21 -0.42
N PHE A 101 -1.49 6.16 -0.97
CA PHE A 101 -0.91 7.36 -1.58
C PHE A 101 -0.89 8.49 -0.55
N ALA A 102 0.30 8.83 -0.04
CA ALA A 102 0.45 9.87 0.97
C ALA A 102 1.59 10.84 0.61
N CYS A 103 1.52 12.07 1.11
CA CYS A 103 2.57 13.05 0.90
C CYS A 103 3.81 12.74 1.76
N SER A 104 4.98 13.26 1.35
CA SER A 104 6.23 13.07 2.10
C SER A 104 6.14 13.60 3.54
N ARG A 105 5.35 14.65 3.79
CA ARG A 105 5.13 15.17 5.16
C ARG A 105 4.49 14.11 6.07
N CYS A 106 3.42 13.47 5.62
CA CYS A 106 2.75 12.44 6.40
C CYS A 106 3.54 11.13 6.45
N ASN A 107 4.10 10.69 5.31
CA ASN A 107 4.86 9.45 5.20
C ASN A 107 6.27 9.59 5.81
N THR A 108 7.16 10.29 5.09
CA THR A 108 8.61 10.35 5.37
C THR A 108 8.98 11.17 6.61
N TRP A 109 8.31 12.30 6.84
CA TRP A 109 8.72 13.22 7.92
C TRP A 109 8.03 12.95 9.26
N SER A 110 6.79 12.46 9.23
CA SER A 110 5.96 12.29 10.42
C SER A 110 5.82 10.82 10.83
N LYS A 111 5.09 10.01 10.05
CA LYS A 111 4.81 8.61 10.39
C LYS A 111 6.07 7.76 10.43
N LYS A 112 6.90 7.83 9.40
CA LYS A 112 8.10 7.00 9.25
C LYS A 112 7.77 5.52 9.48
N ASN A 113 8.55 4.89 10.36
CA ASN A 113 8.46 3.50 10.78
C ASN A 113 7.59 3.30 12.03
N LYS A 114 6.85 4.33 12.46
CA LYS A 114 6.01 4.24 13.65
C LYS A 114 4.73 3.46 13.34
N PHE A 115 4.42 2.49 14.19
CA PHE A 115 3.22 1.68 14.12
C PHE A 115 2.78 1.27 15.55
N PRO A 116 2.33 2.25 16.35
CA PRO A 116 1.97 1.99 17.74
C PRO A 116 0.72 1.10 17.82
N LEU A 117 0.75 0.12 18.70
CA LEU A 117 -0.37 -0.76 18.99
C LEU A 117 -1.02 -0.40 20.34
N ALA A 118 -2.30 -0.72 20.50
CA ALA A 118 -2.99 -0.53 21.77
C ALA A 118 -2.42 -1.47 22.86
N PRO A 119 -2.49 -1.10 24.15
CA PRO A 119 -2.14 -2.01 25.24
C PRO A 119 -2.85 -3.38 25.12
N GLY A 120 -2.11 -4.45 25.36
CA GLY A 120 -2.60 -5.83 25.22
C GLY A 120 -2.90 -6.26 23.78
N SER A 121 -2.48 -5.48 22.78
CA SER A 121 -2.50 -5.90 21.37
C SER A 121 -1.31 -6.80 21.08
N SER A 122 -1.47 -7.74 20.15
CA SER A 122 -0.36 -8.52 19.61
C SER A 122 -0.07 -8.09 18.17
N PRO A 123 1.20 -7.90 17.79
CA PRO A 123 1.54 -7.74 16.38
C PRO A 123 1.20 -9.02 15.62
N LEU A 124 1.05 -8.90 14.30
CA LEU A 124 0.85 -10.07 13.45
C LEU A 124 1.99 -11.08 13.58
N ALA A 125 1.63 -12.36 13.60
CA ALA A 125 2.58 -13.44 13.38
C ALA A 125 3.18 -13.34 11.97
N GLU A 126 4.43 -13.77 11.82
CA GLU A 126 5.11 -13.74 10.53
C GLU A 126 4.31 -14.50 9.46
N PHE A 127 4.20 -13.91 8.26
CA PHE A 127 3.37 -14.39 7.15
C PHE A 127 1.85 -14.43 7.39
N SER A 128 1.36 -13.98 8.54
CA SER A 128 -0.08 -13.78 8.74
C SER A 128 -0.56 -12.51 8.06
N VAL A 129 -1.79 -12.59 7.52
CA VAL A 129 -2.58 -11.45 7.04
C VAL A 129 -3.87 -11.25 7.86
N ALA A 130 -4.10 -12.09 8.88
CA ALA A 130 -5.29 -12.04 9.72
C ALA A 130 -5.16 -10.94 10.77
N LEU A 131 -6.06 -9.95 10.73
CA LEU A 131 -5.99 -8.72 11.53
C LEU A 131 -6.75 -8.80 12.86
N ASP A 132 -7.21 -9.99 13.27
CA ASP A 132 -8.15 -10.19 14.39
C ASP A 132 -7.58 -9.79 15.76
N LYS A 133 -6.27 -9.93 15.96
CA LYS A 133 -5.60 -9.67 17.25
C LYS A 133 -4.83 -8.35 17.30
N GLU A 134 -4.58 -7.74 16.15
CA GLU A 134 -3.81 -6.51 16.05
C GLU A 134 -4.74 -5.30 16.13
N ARG A 135 -4.51 -4.42 17.11
CA ARG A 135 -5.24 -3.18 17.30
C ARG A 135 -4.30 -1.98 17.13
N PRO A 136 -4.08 -1.49 15.90
CA PRO A 136 -3.23 -0.33 15.67
C PRO A 136 -3.86 0.93 16.27
N LEU A 137 -3.02 1.85 16.75
CA LEU A 137 -3.44 3.19 17.20
C LEU A 137 -3.35 4.24 16.08
N LEU A 138 -3.08 3.82 14.84
CA LEU A 138 -3.18 4.65 13.64
C LEU A 138 -4.43 4.29 12.83
N ILE A 139 -5.09 5.30 12.27
CA ILE A 139 -6.20 5.11 11.33
C ILE A 139 -5.66 4.68 9.96
N ASP A 140 -6.03 3.50 9.50
CA ASP A 140 -6.02 3.17 8.07
C ASP A 140 -7.30 3.74 7.45
N PRO A 141 -7.24 4.82 6.64
CA PRO A 141 -8.43 5.47 6.09
C PRO A 141 -9.22 4.57 5.11
N ALA A 142 -8.67 3.44 4.68
CA ALA A 142 -9.39 2.45 3.88
C ALA A 142 -10.14 1.41 4.72
N ARG A 143 -9.88 1.32 6.03
CA ARG A 143 -10.47 0.32 6.94
C ARG A 143 -11.28 0.93 8.08
N VAL A 144 -10.97 2.15 8.47
CA VAL A 144 -11.68 2.89 9.50
C VAL A 144 -12.08 4.25 8.95
N ASN A 145 -13.33 4.65 9.16
CA ASN A 145 -13.82 5.96 8.76
C ASN A 145 -13.19 7.06 9.64
N PRO A 146 -12.28 7.90 9.11
CA PRO A 146 -11.56 8.87 9.94
C PRO A 146 -12.47 9.93 10.56
N ARG A 147 -13.65 10.18 9.97
CA ARG A 147 -14.62 11.17 10.45
C ARG A 147 -15.24 10.80 11.81
N GLU A 148 -15.21 9.53 12.18
CA GLU A 148 -15.65 9.06 13.51
C GLU A 148 -14.60 9.34 14.59
N HIS A 149 -13.38 9.68 14.20
CA HIS A 149 -12.23 9.81 15.09
C HIS A 149 -11.58 11.19 15.07
N ILE A 150 -11.67 11.92 13.96
CA ILE A 150 -11.01 13.22 13.75
C ILE A 150 -12.01 14.21 13.14
N ARG A 151 -12.10 15.38 13.76
CA ARG A 151 -12.82 16.56 13.23
C ARG A 151 -11.96 17.81 13.34
N PHE A 152 -12.24 18.83 12.57
CA PHE A 152 -11.61 20.14 12.71
C PHE A 152 -12.46 21.07 13.58
N LYS A 153 -11.81 21.90 14.39
CA LYS A 153 -12.45 23.00 15.12
C LYS A 153 -11.60 24.26 15.04
N TRP A 154 -12.24 25.42 15.02
CA TRP A 154 -11.56 26.71 15.17
C TRP A 154 -10.87 26.79 16.55
N SER A 155 -9.65 27.33 16.54
CA SER A 155 -8.84 27.57 17.72
C SER A 155 -8.48 29.05 17.77
N GLU A 156 -9.15 29.81 18.64
CA GLU A 156 -8.87 31.25 18.82
C GLU A 156 -7.41 31.51 19.16
N ALA A 157 -6.86 30.73 20.10
CA ALA A 157 -5.48 30.85 20.55
C ALA A 157 -4.45 30.63 19.42
N ARG A 158 -4.81 29.91 18.35
CA ARG A 158 -3.92 29.68 17.20
C ARG A 158 -4.39 30.39 15.93
N GLY A 159 -5.53 31.10 15.96
CA GLY A 159 -6.15 31.76 14.81
C GLY A 159 -6.36 30.85 13.60
N ARG A 160 -6.70 29.57 13.82
CA ARG A 160 -6.90 28.60 12.72
C ARG A 160 -7.71 27.37 13.11
N TRP A 161 -8.16 26.63 12.10
CA TRP A 161 -8.79 25.32 12.25
C TRP A 161 -7.76 24.23 12.57
N LEU A 162 -8.03 23.42 13.59
CA LEU A 162 -7.15 22.34 14.04
C LEU A 162 -7.87 21.00 14.05
N PRO A 163 -7.20 19.90 13.64
CA PRO A 163 -7.75 18.57 13.82
C PRO A 163 -7.73 18.20 15.31
N LEU A 164 -8.84 17.65 15.79
CA LEU A 164 -9.06 17.21 17.16
C LEU A 164 -9.72 15.83 17.18
N PRO A 165 -9.41 15.00 18.21
CA PRO A 165 -10.07 13.72 18.38
C PRO A 165 -11.56 13.91 18.69
N VAL A 166 -12.41 13.14 18.00
CA VAL A 166 -13.84 13.03 18.27
C VAL A 166 -14.03 12.28 19.59
N ASN A 167 -14.81 12.83 20.53
CA ASN A 167 -15.27 12.16 21.75
C ASN A 167 -14.16 11.41 22.53
N GLY A 168 -12.95 11.99 22.60
CA GLY A 168 -11.82 11.36 23.31
C GLY A 168 -11.19 10.17 22.58
N SER A 169 -11.44 9.99 21.28
CA SER A 169 -10.91 8.87 20.51
C SER A 169 -9.39 8.78 20.58
N ALA A 170 -8.88 7.70 21.18
CA ALA A 170 -7.44 7.40 21.25
C ALA A 170 -6.84 7.21 19.85
N LEU A 171 -7.57 6.56 18.95
CA LEU A 171 -7.18 6.35 17.55
C LEU A 171 -7.01 7.67 16.80
N GLY A 172 -7.98 8.58 16.96
CA GLY A 172 -7.92 9.92 16.38
C GLY A 172 -6.76 10.73 16.94
N ARG A 173 -6.57 10.72 18.27
CA ARG A 173 -5.48 11.44 18.94
C ARG A 173 -4.11 10.97 18.46
N ARG A 174 -3.83 9.66 18.57
CA ARG A 174 -2.54 9.10 18.16
C ARG A 174 -2.28 9.34 16.67
N THR A 175 -3.30 9.23 15.81
CA THR A 175 -3.16 9.55 14.39
C THR A 175 -2.80 11.00 14.13
N ILE A 176 -3.44 11.96 14.82
CA ILE A 176 -3.11 13.39 14.72
C ILE A 176 -1.65 13.63 15.13
N ASP A 177 -1.21 13.01 16.21
CA ASP A 177 0.12 13.21 16.78
C ASP A 177 1.21 12.60 15.88
N GLU A 178 1.08 11.33 15.49
CA GLU A 178 2.11 10.64 14.70
C GLU A 178 2.23 11.16 13.27
N LEU A 179 1.10 11.59 12.69
CA LEU A 179 1.09 12.22 11.36
C LEU A 179 1.32 13.74 11.42
N ARG A 180 1.46 14.30 12.62
CA ARG A 180 1.63 15.73 12.91
C ARG A 180 0.59 16.60 12.18
N LEU A 181 -0.66 16.17 12.15
CA LEU A 181 -1.72 16.81 11.36
C LEU A 181 -2.04 18.25 11.84
N ALA A 182 -1.70 18.58 13.08
CA ALA A 182 -1.88 19.92 13.64
C ALA A 182 -0.69 20.87 13.39
N VAL A 183 0.43 20.39 12.83
CA VAL A 183 1.66 21.18 12.65
C VAL A 183 1.64 21.94 11.32
N ILE A 184 2.08 23.21 11.36
CA ILE A 184 2.28 24.07 10.20
C ILE A 184 3.63 23.70 9.57
N ASP A 185 3.68 23.59 8.25
CA ASP A 185 4.95 23.61 7.52
C ASP A 185 5.27 25.07 7.19
N ASP A 186 6.49 25.53 7.48
CA ASP A 186 6.91 26.93 7.66
C ASP A 186 6.78 27.85 6.42
N GLY A 187 6.15 27.41 5.32
CA GLY A 187 6.04 28.18 4.08
C GLY A 187 4.65 28.30 3.44
N ALA A 188 3.65 27.49 3.84
CA ALA A 188 2.30 27.57 3.30
C ALA A 188 1.30 26.73 4.12
N ASP A 189 0.50 27.37 4.97
CA ASP A 189 -0.66 26.72 5.58
C ASP A 189 -1.77 26.60 4.53
N HIS A 190 -1.63 25.63 3.63
CA HIS A 190 -2.58 25.36 2.54
C HIS A 190 -4.01 25.12 3.04
N ALA A 191 -4.17 24.61 4.27
CA ALA A 191 -5.46 24.43 4.89
C ALA A 191 -6.06 25.79 5.30
N LYS A 192 -5.26 26.67 5.90
CA LYS A 192 -5.66 28.05 6.18
C LYS A 192 -6.01 28.82 4.91
N ALA A 193 -5.15 28.80 3.90
CA ALA A 193 -5.42 29.44 2.60
C ALA A 193 -6.70 28.89 1.95
N HIS A 194 -6.94 27.59 2.03
CA HIS A 194 -8.21 27.02 1.56
C HIS A 194 -9.44 27.57 2.29
N VAL A 195 -9.36 27.79 3.60
CA VAL A 195 -10.45 28.41 4.36
C VAL A 195 -10.63 29.87 3.96
N GLU A 196 -9.56 30.66 4.04
CA GLU A 196 -9.57 32.11 3.84
C GLU A 196 -9.91 32.50 2.39
N ASP A 197 -9.23 31.90 1.41
CA ASP A 197 -9.31 32.33 0.01
C ASP A 197 -10.53 31.73 -0.71
N ARG A 198 -11.06 30.62 -0.20
CA ARG A 198 -12.10 29.87 -0.90
C ARG A 198 -13.38 29.68 -0.11
N LEU A 199 -13.31 29.26 1.15
CA LEU A 199 -14.52 29.01 1.93
C LEU A 199 -15.18 30.32 2.35
N SER A 200 -14.41 31.31 2.82
CA SER A 200 -14.94 32.61 3.24
C SER A 200 -15.81 33.27 2.17
N LEU A 201 -15.33 33.32 0.91
CA LEU A 201 -16.12 33.86 -0.21
C LEU A 201 -17.43 33.11 -0.44
N CYS A 202 -17.42 31.78 -0.31
CA CYS A 202 -18.63 30.97 -0.46
C CYS A 202 -19.63 31.24 0.67
N ILE A 203 -19.12 31.38 1.90
CA ILE A 203 -19.91 31.63 3.11
C ILE A 203 -20.54 33.01 3.05
N GLU A 204 -19.77 34.05 2.74
CA GLU A 204 -20.24 35.44 2.60
C GLU A 204 -21.39 35.55 1.59
N GLN A 205 -21.23 34.97 0.40
CA GLN A 205 -22.28 34.97 -0.63
C GLN A 205 -23.55 34.23 -0.19
N LEU A 206 -23.41 33.14 0.58
CA LEU A 206 -24.56 32.43 1.13
C LEU A 206 -25.26 33.25 2.21
N ARG A 207 -24.51 33.88 3.12
CA ARG A 207 -25.05 34.75 4.18
C ARG A 207 -25.77 35.97 3.61
N GLU A 208 -25.21 36.59 2.57
CA GLU A 208 -25.87 37.68 1.83
C GLU A 208 -27.18 37.21 1.20
N ALA A 209 -27.18 36.07 0.49
CA ALA A 209 -28.38 35.51 -0.13
C ALA A 209 -29.47 35.14 0.89
N MET A 210 -29.09 34.66 2.08
CA MET A 210 -30.03 34.35 3.17
C MET A 210 -30.62 35.60 3.83
N SER A 211 -29.93 36.74 3.73
CA SER A 211 -30.38 38.02 4.31
C SER A 211 -31.41 38.74 3.42
N GLY A 212 -31.55 38.33 2.15
CA GLY A 212 -32.47 38.94 1.18
C GLY A 212 -33.95 38.57 1.34
N GLY A 213 -34.30 37.66 2.26
CA GLY A 213 -35.68 37.22 2.52
C GLY A 213 -35.80 35.71 2.78
N SER A 214 -36.86 35.27 3.45
CA SER A 214 -37.11 33.85 3.78
C SER A 214 -38.29 33.25 3.01
N GLY A 215 -38.69 33.89 1.91
CA GLY A 215 -39.74 33.43 1.01
C GLY A 215 -39.42 32.09 0.36
N LYS A 216 -40.40 31.52 -0.35
CA LYS A 216 -40.19 30.26 -1.09
C LYS A 216 -39.10 30.42 -2.17
N ASP A 217 -39.12 31.53 -2.90
CA ASP A 217 -38.19 31.79 -3.99
C ASP A 217 -36.77 32.07 -3.47
N ASP A 218 -36.63 32.74 -2.33
CA ASP A 218 -35.33 33.00 -1.70
C ASP A 218 -34.69 31.72 -1.18
N ARG A 219 -35.49 30.87 -0.51
CA ARG A 219 -35.05 29.54 -0.10
C ARG A 219 -34.57 28.71 -1.28
N GLU A 220 -35.27 28.77 -2.42
CA GLU A 220 -34.86 28.04 -3.62
C GLU A 220 -33.57 28.61 -4.25
N LYS A 221 -33.40 29.95 -4.26
CA LYS A 221 -32.12 30.57 -4.67
C LYS A 221 -30.96 30.13 -3.79
N VAL A 222 -31.13 30.16 -2.46
CA VAL A 222 -30.11 29.74 -1.49
C VAL A 222 -29.78 28.26 -1.65
N LYS A 223 -30.77 27.38 -1.83
CA LYS A 223 -30.55 25.94 -2.11
C LYS A 223 -29.76 25.71 -3.38
N ARG A 224 -30.08 26.41 -4.47
CA ARG A 224 -29.33 26.30 -5.73
C ARG A 224 -27.88 26.76 -5.57
N LEU A 225 -27.66 27.85 -4.84
CA LEU A 225 -26.32 28.35 -4.54
C LEU A 225 -25.52 27.35 -3.70
N TRP A 226 -26.10 26.83 -2.62
CA TRP A 226 -25.52 25.79 -1.77
C TRP A 226 -25.16 24.53 -2.57
N ALA A 227 -26.08 24.03 -3.39
CA ALA A 227 -25.85 22.83 -4.20
C ALA A 227 -24.71 23.04 -5.21
N ARG A 228 -24.63 24.24 -5.82
CA ARG A 228 -23.52 24.62 -6.71
C ARG A 228 -22.19 24.62 -5.96
N TRP A 229 -22.15 25.22 -4.77
CA TRP A 229 -20.94 25.26 -3.95
C TRP A 229 -20.53 23.88 -3.47
N CYS A 230 -21.47 23.06 -2.97
CA CYS A 230 -21.17 21.70 -2.58
C CYS A 230 -20.59 20.88 -3.74
N ARG A 231 -21.14 20.99 -4.95
CA ARG A 231 -20.56 20.35 -6.14
C ARG A 231 -19.13 20.83 -6.43
N SER A 232 -18.86 22.12 -6.27
CA SER A 232 -17.53 22.70 -6.52
C SER A 232 -16.52 22.33 -5.44
N LEU A 233 -16.87 22.49 -4.16
CA LEU A 233 -16.00 22.30 -2.99
C LEU A 233 -15.71 20.83 -2.70
N PHE A 234 -16.67 19.93 -2.94
CA PHE A 234 -16.54 18.50 -2.70
C PHE A 234 -16.32 17.69 -4.00
N ALA A 235 -15.99 18.35 -5.11
CA ALA A 235 -15.54 17.64 -6.30
C ALA A 235 -14.34 16.73 -5.96
N PRO A 236 -14.20 15.54 -6.58
CA PRO A 236 -13.30 14.49 -6.07
C PRO A 236 -11.84 14.92 -5.84
N ARG A 237 -11.30 15.75 -6.74
CA ARG A 237 -9.92 16.27 -6.68
C ARG A 237 -9.73 17.47 -5.76
N GLN A 238 -10.80 18.04 -5.21
CA GLN A 238 -10.66 19.17 -4.30
C GLN A 238 -10.08 18.71 -2.97
N PRO A 239 -9.14 19.49 -2.41
CA PRO A 239 -8.49 19.13 -1.17
C PRO A 239 -9.41 19.38 0.03
N PHE A 240 -9.00 18.84 1.18
CA PHE A 240 -9.56 19.18 2.49
C PHE A 240 -11.08 19.03 2.62
N HIS A 241 -11.64 17.92 2.12
CA HIS A 241 -13.09 17.67 2.24
C HIS A 241 -13.51 17.60 3.71
N ALA A 242 -12.72 16.98 4.59
CA ALA A 242 -13.04 16.93 6.03
C ALA A 242 -13.09 18.33 6.67
N LEU A 243 -12.07 19.15 6.43
CA LEU A 243 -12.01 20.52 6.95
C LEU A 243 -13.15 21.37 6.39
N THR A 244 -13.39 21.30 5.08
CA THR A 244 -14.46 22.05 4.41
C THR A 244 -15.82 21.72 5.03
N TRP A 245 -16.07 20.45 5.31
CA TRP A 245 -17.30 20.01 5.94
C TRP A 245 -17.44 20.58 7.35
N ASP A 246 -16.38 20.51 8.16
CA ASP A 246 -16.39 21.03 9.55
C ASP A 246 -16.55 22.55 9.61
N VAL A 247 -15.96 23.28 8.67
CA VAL A 247 -16.15 24.73 8.53
C VAL A 247 -17.61 25.02 8.21
N LEU A 248 -18.19 24.39 7.18
CA LEU A 248 -19.59 24.62 6.81
C LEU A 248 -20.58 24.19 7.91
N ASP A 249 -20.28 23.15 8.67
CA ASP A 249 -21.10 22.68 9.79
C ASP A 249 -21.11 23.65 10.97
N ALA A 250 -19.97 24.32 11.22
CA ALA A 250 -19.85 25.35 12.24
C ALA A 250 -20.47 26.68 11.79
N GLU A 251 -20.27 27.05 10.52
CA GLU A 251 -20.78 28.29 9.93
C GLU A 251 -22.27 28.24 9.68
N PHE A 252 -22.87 27.06 9.48
CA PHE A 252 -24.32 26.91 9.28
C PHE A 252 -24.84 25.83 10.23
N SER A 253 -25.45 26.26 11.33
CA SER A 253 -25.96 25.35 12.37
C SER A 253 -26.96 24.33 11.81
N ALA A 254 -27.15 23.22 12.52
CA ALA A 254 -28.11 22.19 12.09
C ALA A 254 -29.55 22.74 11.92
N GLU A 255 -29.94 23.70 12.76
CA GLU A 255 -31.25 24.37 12.69
C GLU A 255 -31.36 25.28 11.47
N GLU A 256 -30.34 26.12 11.22
CA GLU A 256 -30.28 26.94 10.01
C GLU A 256 -30.32 26.07 8.76
N ARG A 257 -29.49 25.01 8.71
CA ARG A 257 -29.47 24.09 7.58
C ARG A 257 -30.80 23.39 7.38
N SER A 258 -31.50 23.00 8.44
CA SER A 258 -32.86 22.43 8.34
C SER A 258 -33.85 23.45 7.75
N THR A 259 -33.85 24.67 8.29
CA THR A 259 -34.75 25.77 7.87
C THR A 259 -34.59 26.13 6.39
N TRP A 260 -33.36 26.14 5.91
CA TRP A 260 -33.01 26.49 4.54
C TRP A 260 -32.89 25.27 3.61
N GLY A 261 -33.04 24.05 4.14
CA GLY A 261 -32.90 22.78 3.42
C GLY A 261 -31.51 22.58 2.81
N LEU A 262 -30.47 22.86 3.58
CA LEU A 262 -29.06 22.77 3.21
C LEU A 262 -28.45 21.46 3.71
N THR A 263 -28.34 20.47 2.83
CA THR A 263 -27.75 19.18 3.20
C THR A 263 -26.24 19.17 2.94
N LEU A 264 -25.45 18.82 3.96
CA LEU A 264 -24.02 18.56 3.78
C LEU A 264 -23.80 17.17 3.14
N PRO A 265 -22.79 17.02 2.26
CA PRO A 265 -22.52 15.73 1.65
C PRO A 265 -21.95 14.73 2.66
N ARG A 266 -22.19 13.44 2.39
CA ARG A 266 -21.46 12.36 3.06
C ARG A 266 -20.03 12.32 2.53
N LEU A 267 -19.06 12.25 3.45
CA LEU A 267 -17.65 12.25 3.10
C LEU A 267 -17.07 10.85 2.99
N GLY A 268 -16.12 10.72 2.05
CA GLY A 268 -15.35 9.50 1.84
C GLY A 268 -16.18 8.37 1.24
N ARG A 269 -15.47 7.32 0.83
CA ARG A 269 -16.03 6.03 0.49
C ARG A 269 -15.30 4.99 1.30
N HIS A 270 -16.04 4.07 1.90
CA HIS A 270 -15.46 3.00 2.69
C HIS A 270 -15.83 1.69 2.03
N GLU A 271 -14.86 1.14 1.30
CA GLU A 271 -14.94 -0.19 0.71
C GLU A 271 -13.71 -0.93 1.24
N PRO A 272 -13.87 -1.71 2.33
CA PRO A 272 -12.78 -2.51 2.85
C PRO A 272 -12.29 -3.41 1.72
N PRO A 273 -11.00 -3.38 1.37
CA PRO A 273 -10.49 -4.30 0.35
C PRO A 273 -10.63 -5.73 0.86
N ALA A 274 -10.99 -6.64 -0.04
CA ALA A 274 -10.87 -8.06 0.23
C ALA A 274 -9.41 -8.38 0.59
N SER A 275 -9.19 -9.26 1.56
CA SER A 275 -7.83 -9.65 1.93
C SER A 275 -7.24 -10.52 0.84
N SER A 276 -6.14 -10.07 0.24
CA SER A 276 -5.37 -10.86 -0.72
C SER A 276 -4.42 -11.81 0.02
N PRO A 277 -4.24 -13.05 -0.46
CA PRO A 277 -3.20 -13.93 0.08
C PRO A 277 -1.81 -13.39 -0.30
N LEU A 278 -0.80 -13.73 0.51
CA LEU A 278 0.60 -13.35 0.22
C LEU A 278 1.09 -13.93 -1.11
N PHE A 279 0.73 -15.19 -1.37
CA PHE A 279 0.89 -15.86 -2.65
C PHE A 279 -0.46 -16.40 -3.08
N ASP A 280 -0.90 -16.03 -4.28
CA ASP A 280 -2.14 -16.55 -4.85
C ASP A 280 -1.85 -17.91 -5.51
N PRO A 281 -2.46 -19.02 -5.05
CA PRO A 281 -2.26 -20.33 -5.68
C PRO A 281 -2.68 -20.37 -7.15
N ALA A 282 -3.56 -19.46 -7.60
CA ALA A 282 -3.94 -19.35 -9.00
C ALA A 282 -2.77 -18.90 -9.90
N ASP A 283 -1.70 -18.34 -9.33
CA ASP A 283 -0.49 -17.91 -10.04
C ASP A 283 0.58 -19.00 -10.17
N ASP A 284 0.37 -20.14 -9.53
CA ASP A 284 1.35 -21.22 -9.55
C ASP A 284 1.13 -22.11 -10.80
N PRO A 285 2.17 -22.32 -11.63
CA PRO A 285 2.03 -23.07 -12.87
C PRO A 285 1.87 -24.59 -12.60
N PRO A 286 1.43 -25.37 -13.61
CA PRO A 286 1.37 -26.82 -13.50
C PRO A 286 2.67 -27.46 -13.01
N GLY A 287 2.57 -28.45 -12.12
CA GLY A 287 3.71 -29.13 -11.50
C GLY A 287 4.39 -28.36 -10.36
N PHE A 288 3.96 -27.12 -10.06
CA PHE A 288 4.54 -26.33 -8.95
C PHE A 288 4.40 -27.03 -7.59
N GLY A 289 3.27 -27.68 -7.35
CA GLY A 289 3.01 -28.41 -6.10
C GLY A 289 3.93 -29.61 -5.86
N ASP A 290 4.57 -30.15 -6.91
CA ASP A 290 5.51 -31.27 -6.80
C ASP A 290 6.93 -30.84 -6.37
N LEU A 291 7.17 -29.53 -6.30
CA LEU A 291 8.45 -28.97 -5.86
C LEU A 291 8.52 -28.88 -4.34
N SER A 292 9.73 -28.98 -3.78
CA SER A 292 9.96 -28.64 -2.37
C SER A 292 9.67 -27.17 -2.11
N GLU A 293 9.31 -26.81 -0.86
CA GLU A 293 8.99 -25.42 -0.50
C GLU A 293 10.10 -24.43 -0.88
N GLU A 294 11.37 -24.84 -0.77
CA GLU A 294 12.51 -24.03 -1.18
C GLU A 294 12.53 -23.79 -2.70
N LEU A 295 12.27 -24.83 -3.50
CA LEU A 295 12.19 -24.70 -4.96
C LEU A 295 10.96 -23.89 -5.38
N GLN A 296 9.83 -24.04 -4.70
CA GLN A 296 8.64 -23.22 -4.89
C GLN A 296 8.95 -21.73 -4.71
N LEU A 297 9.68 -21.37 -3.65
CA LEU A 297 10.13 -19.98 -3.41
C LEU A 297 11.09 -19.51 -4.51
N ARG A 298 12.07 -20.33 -4.90
CA ARG A 298 13.01 -19.96 -5.97
C ARG A 298 12.32 -19.77 -7.32
N VAL A 299 11.32 -20.60 -7.64
CA VAL A 299 10.46 -20.44 -8.81
C VAL A 299 9.65 -19.15 -8.74
N ARG A 300 9.01 -18.85 -7.60
CA ARG A 300 8.28 -17.59 -7.42
C ARG A 300 9.18 -16.36 -7.54
N ALA A 301 10.45 -16.46 -7.11
CA ALA A 301 11.45 -15.40 -7.20
C ALA A 301 11.96 -15.13 -8.63
N LEU A 302 11.71 -16.03 -9.58
CA LEU A 302 11.99 -15.79 -10.99
C LEU A 302 10.99 -14.79 -11.58
N GLY A 303 11.49 -13.89 -12.41
CA GLY A 303 10.68 -12.97 -13.19
C GLY A 303 11.25 -12.74 -14.58
N ARG A 304 10.65 -11.80 -15.30
CA ARG A 304 11.01 -11.47 -16.69
C ARG A 304 12.49 -11.07 -16.84
N HIS A 305 13.03 -10.41 -15.83
CA HIS A 305 14.41 -9.90 -15.81
C HIS A 305 15.39 -10.78 -15.03
N SER A 306 14.99 -11.96 -14.58
CA SER A 306 15.93 -12.90 -13.95
C SER A 306 17.01 -13.31 -14.94
N SER A 307 18.26 -13.24 -14.47
CA SER A 307 19.44 -13.63 -15.21
C SER A 307 19.37 -15.07 -15.65
N GLU A 308 20.09 -15.40 -16.73
CA GLU A 308 20.18 -16.77 -17.20
C GLU A 308 20.76 -17.70 -16.12
N GLN A 309 21.70 -17.21 -15.32
CA GLN A 309 22.32 -17.99 -14.25
C GLN A 309 21.33 -18.35 -13.14
N GLU A 310 20.47 -17.42 -12.71
CA GLU A 310 19.40 -17.70 -11.75
C GLU A 310 18.47 -18.79 -12.28
N VAL A 311 18.03 -18.66 -13.55
CA VAL A 311 17.11 -19.61 -14.19
C VAL A 311 17.75 -21.00 -14.31
N LEU A 312 19.01 -21.06 -14.78
CA LEU A 312 19.76 -22.32 -14.89
C LEU A 312 19.95 -22.98 -13.52
N GLY A 313 20.24 -22.21 -12.48
CA GLY A 313 20.41 -22.74 -11.13
C GLY A 313 19.12 -23.31 -10.54
N VAL A 314 17.96 -22.77 -10.90
CA VAL A 314 16.65 -23.35 -10.52
C VAL A 314 16.39 -24.62 -11.34
N LEU A 315 16.58 -24.57 -12.66
CA LEU A 315 16.40 -25.72 -13.54
C LEU A 315 17.28 -26.91 -13.13
N GLU A 316 18.55 -26.67 -12.80
CA GLU A 316 19.50 -27.71 -12.41
C GLU A 316 19.05 -28.45 -11.14
N GLU A 317 18.49 -27.72 -10.17
CA GLU A 317 18.00 -28.32 -8.92
C GLU A 317 16.64 -29.03 -9.11
N ILE A 318 15.76 -28.54 -10.00
CA ILE A 318 14.54 -29.27 -10.40
C ILE A 318 14.91 -30.61 -11.06
N LEU A 319 15.88 -30.60 -11.97
CA LEU A 319 16.35 -31.78 -12.70
C LEU A 319 17.39 -32.61 -11.93
N ARG A 320 17.55 -32.36 -10.63
CA ARG A 320 18.47 -33.13 -9.80
C ARG A 320 17.88 -34.52 -9.56
N PRO A 321 18.62 -35.62 -9.83
CA PRO A 321 18.11 -36.97 -9.63
C PRO A 321 17.69 -37.19 -8.16
N ARG A 322 16.46 -37.65 -7.95
CA ARG A 322 15.92 -38.00 -6.62
C ARG A 322 15.21 -39.35 -6.72
N ARG A 323 15.27 -40.17 -5.65
CA ARG A 323 14.51 -41.43 -5.60
C ARG A 323 13.02 -41.10 -5.69
N GLY A 324 12.32 -41.71 -6.64
CA GLY A 324 10.91 -41.42 -6.91
C GLY A 324 10.66 -40.06 -7.58
N GLY A 325 11.69 -39.42 -8.15
CA GLY A 325 11.54 -38.19 -8.91
C GLY A 325 10.72 -38.42 -10.18
N ARG A 326 9.82 -37.50 -10.47
CA ARG A 326 9.06 -37.48 -11.73
C ARG A 326 9.89 -36.91 -12.87
N ASP A 327 9.58 -37.35 -14.09
CA ASP A 327 10.09 -36.70 -15.29
C ASP A 327 9.34 -35.38 -15.55
N TRP A 328 10.10 -34.38 -16.00
CA TRP A 328 9.60 -33.05 -16.31
C TRP A 328 9.59 -32.81 -17.80
N SER A 329 8.40 -32.51 -18.34
CA SER A 329 8.27 -32.07 -19.73
C SER A 329 8.84 -30.67 -19.93
N ASP A 330 9.27 -30.34 -21.14
CA ASP A 330 9.76 -28.99 -21.45
C ASP A 330 8.66 -27.92 -21.25
N GLN A 331 7.38 -28.30 -21.39
CA GLN A 331 6.25 -27.40 -21.20
C GLN A 331 6.04 -27.05 -19.72
N GLU A 332 6.12 -28.03 -18.83
CA GLU A 332 6.04 -27.79 -17.37
C GLU A 332 7.23 -26.94 -16.90
N LEU A 333 8.44 -27.28 -17.34
CA LEU A 333 9.64 -26.50 -17.03
C LEU A 333 9.55 -25.07 -17.57
N ALA A 334 8.97 -24.88 -18.75
CA ALA A 334 8.73 -23.55 -19.32
C ALA A 334 7.78 -22.72 -18.44
N GLY A 335 6.70 -23.34 -17.94
CA GLY A 335 5.77 -22.74 -16.99
C GLY A 335 6.47 -22.38 -15.67
N LEU A 336 7.17 -23.32 -15.05
CA LEU A 336 7.89 -23.11 -13.79
C LEU A 336 8.95 -22.01 -13.88
N LEU A 337 9.69 -21.95 -14.98
CA LEU A 337 10.77 -20.97 -15.13
C LEU A 337 10.28 -19.62 -15.67
N GLY A 338 9.03 -19.53 -16.12
CA GLY A 338 8.51 -18.36 -16.84
C GLY A 338 9.34 -18.06 -18.09
N ARG A 339 9.66 -19.09 -18.89
CA ARG A 339 10.50 -19.02 -20.09
C ARG A 339 9.83 -19.76 -21.25
N SER A 340 10.30 -19.50 -22.47
CA SER A 340 9.82 -20.25 -23.64
C SER A 340 10.32 -21.70 -23.62
N ILE A 341 9.57 -22.62 -24.22
CA ILE A 341 9.98 -24.03 -24.40
C ILE A 341 11.35 -24.11 -25.11
N GLY A 342 11.60 -23.24 -26.11
CA GLY A 342 12.89 -23.18 -26.80
C GLY A 342 14.05 -22.80 -25.87
N SER A 343 13.84 -21.83 -24.97
CA SER A 343 14.82 -21.46 -23.95
C SER A 343 15.12 -22.62 -22.99
N VAL A 344 14.09 -23.33 -22.54
CA VAL A 344 14.25 -24.50 -21.67
C VAL A 344 15.08 -25.59 -22.33
N ARG A 345 14.80 -25.91 -23.60
CA ARG A 345 15.59 -26.91 -24.37
C ARG A 345 17.05 -26.52 -24.47
N LEU A 346 17.33 -25.24 -24.74
CA LEU A 346 18.69 -24.71 -24.75
C LEU A 346 19.38 -24.86 -23.38
N TYR A 347 18.66 -24.52 -22.31
CA TYR A 347 19.17 -24.64 -20.94
C TYR A 347 19.47 -26.08 -20.53
N ARG A 348 18.59 -27.04 -20.88
CA ARG A 348 18.82 -28.47 -20.64
C ARG A 348 20.09 -28.96 -21.32
N ARG A 349 20.26 -28.64 -22.62
CA ARG A 349 21.47 -29.01 -23.38
C ARG A 349 22.74 -28.46 -22.71
N ARG A 350 22.73 -27.20 -22.27
CA ARG A 350 23.87 -26.59 -21.55
C ARG A 350 24.18 -27.29 -20.22
N LEU A 351 23.15 -27.72 -19.47
CA LEU A 351 23.36 -28.48 -18.23
C LEU A 351 23.96 -29.86 -18.51
N GLU A 352 23.53 -30.54 -19.57
CA GLU A 352 24.10 -31.81 -20.03
C GLU A 352 25.57 -31.67 -20.45
N GLU A 353 25.90 -30.62 -21.22
CA GLU A 353 27.27 -30.29 -21.61
C GLU A 353 28.15 -30.01 -20.38
N ARG A 354 27.66 -29.24 -19.40
CA ARG A 354 28.36 -28.97 -18.13
C ARG A 354 28.61 -30.24 -17.31
N ARG A 355 27.63 -31.15 -17.24
CA ARG A 355 27.77 -32.44 -16.54
C ARG A 355 28.80 -33.34 -17.26
N SER A 356 28.81 -33.33 -18.59
CA SER A 356 29.76 -34.09 -19.42
C SER A 356 31.20 -33.60 -19.26
N LEU A 357 31.40 -32.29 -19.09
CA LEU A 357 32.72 -31.68 -18.85
C LEU A 357 33.26 -31.92 -17.42
N LYS A 358 32.38 -32.11 -16.43
CA LYS A 358 32.77 -32.35 -15.02
C LYS A 358 33.06 -33.83 -14.70
N GLN A 359 32.73 -34.78 -15.57
CA GLN A 359 33.15 -36.18 -15.40
C GLN A 359 34.60 -36.34 -15.89
N PRO A 360 35.56 -36.77 -15.05
CA PRO A 360 36.91 -37.04 -15.51
C PRO A 360 36.83 -38.19 -16.53
N ARG A 361 37.38 -37.97 -17.74
CA ARG A 361 37.57 -39.04 -18.72
C ARG A 361 38.35 -40.17 -18.03
N GLY A 362 37.66 -41.27 -17.74
CA GLY A 362 38.21 -42.41 -17.03
C GLY A 362 39.55 -42.81 -17.62
N ALA A 363 40.55 -42.97 -16.76
CA ALA A 363 41.86 -43.51 -17.12
C ALA A 363 41.67 -44.79 -17.95
N ARG A 364 42.09 -44.74 -19.22
CA ARG A 364 42.33 -45.95 -20.01
C ARG A 364 43.34 -46.79 -19.23
N LYS A 365 42.87 -47.85 -18.56
CA LYS A 365 43.75 -48.94 -18.10
C LYS A 365 44.37 -49.57 -19.34
N THR A 366 45.58 -49.17 -19.68
CA THR A 366 46.48 -49.93 -20.55
C THR A 366 46.87 -51.19 -19.79
N THR A 367 46.19 -52.30 -20.09
CA THR A 367 46.65 -53.64 -19.76
C THR A 367 47.87 -53.95 -20.62
N SER A 368 49.08 -53.73 -20.10
CA SER A 368 50.30 -54.31 -20.67
C SER A 368 50.38 -55.78 -20.27
N ARG A 369 50.13 -56.65 -21.26
CA ARG A 369 50.44 -58.08 -21.23
C ARG A 369 51.95 -58.30 -21.12
N SER A 370 52.35 -59.13 -20.16
CA SER A 370 53.38 -60.18 -20.20
C SER A 370 54.48 -60.16 -21.27
N ARG A 371 55.75 -60.24 -20.82
CA ARG A 371 56.85 -61.09 -21.34
C ARG A 371 57.96 -61.09 -20.28
N GLU A 372 58.15 -62.21 -19.57
CA GLU A 372 59.20 -63.24 -19.82
C GLU A 372 60.63 -62.73 -19.59
N ALA A 373 61.19 -63.07 -18.42
CA ALA A 373 62.44 -63.83 -18.24
C ALA A 373 62.61 -64.16 -16.75
#